data_AF-A0A2P5TIV9-F1
#
_entry.id   AF-A0A2P5TIV9-F1
#
_cell.length_a   1.000
_cell.length_b   1.000
_cell.length_c   1.000
_cell.angle_alpha   90.00
_cell.angle_beta   90.00
_cell.angle_gamma   90.00
#
_symmetry.space_group_name_H-M   'P 1'
#
loop_
_entity.id
_entity.type
_entity.pdbx_description
1 polymer ?
#
loop_
_entity_poly.entity_id
_entity_poly.type
_entity_poly.pdbx_seq_one_letter_code
_entity_poly.pdbx_strand_id
1 'polypeptide(L)'
;LRHLLDAPELSLAIAFRSDVPVAAALLTREGPLPPPLAQAIWRGQRRPRGHLLPQSLSFHGGIREACQFTYQRVMRILVHPHCQQQGIGSQLLSWLQQESQQQGCDFLGTSFGASPELLDFWQNNGFDAVRIGLGTDGVSGLHAAMMLWPRSPKAQQVLPLWQSQFSANLDFYRRGMLRELPDDWWRHLRLLPPASATVRDSAIAHDFAFCHRDLLCDRPALVRFIQANTPLTPLSPRQQELLQALLTPGVLPAEVAQQQGLSGQKAATQQCRLLLRHFFPVPSET
;
A
#
# COMPACT_ATOMS: atom_id res chain seq x y z
N LEU A 1 9.92 -17.93 -18.68
CA LEU A 1 10.60 -19.14 -18.17
C LEU A 1 11.98 -18.87 -17.60
N ARG A 2 12.93 -18.20 -18.28
CA ARG A 2 14.27 -17.88 -17.73
C ARG A 2 14.24 -17.27 -16.31
N HIS A 3 13.46 -16.21 -16.10
CA HIS A 3 13.32 -15.61 -14.76
C HIS A 3 12.85 -16.58 -13.68
N LEU A 4 12.05 -17.60 -14.03
CA LEU A 4 11.54 -18.63 -13.10
C LEU A 4 12.61 -19.67 -12.73
N LEU A 5 13.63 -19.85 -13.57
CA LEU A 5 14.66 -20.88 -13.42
C LEU A 5 15.96 -20.33 -12.82
N ASP A 6 16.22 -19.03 -12.98
CA ASP A 6 17.52 -18.42 -12.66
C ASP A 6 17.49 -17.50 -11.42
N ALA A 7 16.30 -17.18 -10.89
CA ALA A 7 16.15 -16.20 -9.81
C ALA A 7 16.10 -16.90 -8.42
N PRO A 8 17.14 -16.74 -7.57
CA PRO A 8 17.22 -17.43 -6.28
C PRO A 8 16.12 -17.00 -5.27
N GLU A 9 15.50 -15.86 -5.50
CA GLU A 9 14.39 -15.36 -4.70
C GLU A 9 13.05 -16.04 -5.02
N LEU A 10 12.94 -16.77 -6.15
CA LEU A 10 11.71 -17.43 -6.56
C LEU A 10 11.64 -18.85 -6.01
N SER A 11 10.43 -19.26 -5.63
CA SER A 11 10.12 -20.65 -5.36
C SER A 11 8.75 -21.04 -5.91
N LEU A 12 8.59 -22.33 -6.18
CA LEU A 12 7.36 -22.90 -6.72
C LEU A 12 6.82 -23.94 -5.74
N ALA A 13 5.59 -23.76 -5.29
CA ALA A 13 4.85 -24.78 -4.57
C ALA A 13 3.83 -25.41 -5.52
N ILE A 14 3.76 -26.74 -5.55
CA ILE A 14 2.89 -27.49 -6.47
C ILE A 14 2.09 -28.49 -5.65
N ALA A 15 0.77 -28.50 -5.85
CA ALA A 15 -0.11 -29.53 -5.31
C ALA A 15 -0.36 -30.58 -6.40
N PHE A 16 -0.19 -31.85 -6.02
CA PHE A 16 -0.44 -32.99 -6.89
C PHE A 16 -1.66 -33.79 -6.40
N ARG A 17 -2.39 -34.38 -7.33
CA ARG A 17 -3.25 -35.54 -7.06
C ARG A 17 -2.63 -36.74 -7.75
N SER A 18 -2.22 -37.72 -6.96
CA SER A 18 -1.30 -38.76 -7.43
C SER A 18 -0.07 -38.07 -8.03
N ASP A 19 0.16 -38.17 -9.34
CA ASP A 19 1.30 -37.55 -10.03
C ASP A 19 0.90 -36.40 -10.97
N VAL A 20 -0.37 -36.01 -10.97
CA VAL A 20 -0.87 -34.92 -11.83
C VAL A 20 -0.85 -33.60 -11.05
N PRO A 21 -0.15 -32.56 -11.53
CA PRO A 21 -0.17 -31.25 -10.89
C PRO A 21 -1.56 -30.61 -11.07
N VAL A 22 -2.21 -30.29 -9.96
CA VAL A 22 -3.58 -29.72 -9.94
C VAL A 22 -3.61 -28.27 -9.46
N ALA A 23 -2.57 -27.79 -8.80
CA ALA A 23 -2.41 -26.38 -8.45
C ALA A 23 -0.94 -25.99 -8.32
N ALA A 24 -0.63 -24.72 -8.51
CA ALA A 24 0.70 -24.18 -8.30
C ALA A 24 0.64 -22.76 -7.73
N ALA A 25 1.64 -22.41 -6.92
CA ALA A 25 1.88 -21.06 -6.43
C ALA A 25 3.33 -20.66 -6.73
N LEU A 26 3.48 -19.54 -7.43
CA LEU A 26 4.77 -18.89 -7.65
C LEU A 26 4.99 -17.85 -6.56
N LEU A 27 6.10 -18.00 -5.84
CA LEU A 27 6.47 -17.20 -4.69
C LEU A 27 7.74 -16.41 -5.00
N THR A 28 7.88 -15.24 -4.38
CA THR A 28 9.13 -14.49 -4.36
C THR A 28 9.43 -14.00 -2.95
N ARG A 29 10.69 -14.08 -2.53
CA ARG A 29 11.13 -13.41 -1.30
C ARG A 29 11.30 -11.92 -1.52
N GLU A 30 10.92 -11.12 -0.53
CA GLU A 30 11.11 -9.68 -0.53
C GLU A 30 11.55 -9.18 0.85
N GLY A 31 12.40 -8.16 0.88
CA GLY A 31 12.91 -7.61 2.15
C GLY A 31 13.83 -8.56 2.93
N PRO A 32 14.34 -8.10 4.09
CA PRO A 32 14.27 -6.72 4.54
C PRO A 32 15.17 -5.85 3.65
N LEU A 33 14.90 -4.56 3.57
CA LEU A 33 15.72 -3.63 2.79
C LEU A 33 16.72 -2.91 3.71
N PRO A 34 17.97 -2.67 3.25
CA PRO A 34 18.95 -1.92 4.02
C PRO A 34 18.40 -0.55 4.46
N PRO A 35 18.67 -0.08 5.69
CA PRO A 35 18.10 1.18 6.19
C PRO A 35 18.27 2.41 5.28
N PRO A 36 19.43 2.64 4.61
CA PRO A 36 19.57 3.76 3.68
C PRO A 36 18.61 3.66 2.49
N LEU A 37 18.40 2.44 1.96
CA LEU A 37 17.47 2.21 0.86
C LEU A 37 16.02 2.36 1.32
N ALA A 38 15.68 1.82 2.49
CA ALA A 38 14.36 1.97 3.10
C ALA A 38 13.99 3.45 3.31
N GLN A 39 14.93 4.26 3.80
CA GLN A 39 14.74 5.70 3.97
C GLN A 39 14.57 6.41 2.62
N ALA A 40 15.36 6.06 1.60
CA ALA A 40 15.24 6.65 0.27
C ALA A 40 13.92 6.30 -0.41
N ILE A 41 13.41 5.06 -0.22
CA ILE A 41 12.07 4.65 -0.68
C ILE A 41 11.00 5.46 0.03
N TRP A 42 11.04 5.54 1.37
CA TRP A 42 10.11 6.34 2.16
C TRP A 42 10.07 7.80 1.71
N ARG A 43 11.23 8.38 1.36
CA ARG A 43 11.32 9.78 0.89
C ARG A 43 10.96 9.95 -0.59
N GLY A 44 10.62 8.90 -1.31
CA GLY A 44 10.30 8.94 -2.75
C GLY A 44 11.51 9.17 -3.67
N GLN A 45 12.72 8.94 -3.16
CA GLN A 45 13.99 9.18 -3.89
C GLN A 45 14.43 7.97 -4.71
N ARG A 46 14.00 6.77 -4.34
CA ARG A 46 14.40 5.50 -4.96
C ARG A 46 13.20 4.57 -5.13
N ARG A 47 13.15 3.88 -6.26
CA ARG A 47 12.21 2.78 -6.55
C ARG A 47 12.95 1.63 -7.22
N PRO A 48 13.74 0.83 -6.47
CA PRO A 48 14.45 -0.33 -7.02
C PRO A 48 13.50 -1.36 -7.64
N ARG A 49 14.04 -2.16 -8.57
CA ARG A 49 13.32 -3.32 -9.12
C ARG A 49 13.17 -4.41 -8.04
N GLY A 50 12.08 -5.18 -8.10
CA GLY A 50 11.75 -6.21 -7.10
C GLY A 50 11.05 -5.66 -5.87
N HIS A 51 10.95 -6.45 -4.79
CA HIS A 51 10.51 -6.02 -3.45
C HIS A 51 9.21 -5.17 -3.42
N LEU A 52 8.15 -5.64 -4.08
CA LEU A 52 6.93 -4.87 -4.29
C LEU A 52 6.23 -4.48 -2.97
N LEU A 53 6.02 -5.43 -2.07
CA LEU A 53 5.28 -5.23 -0.82
C LEU A 53 5.96 -4.21 0.10
N PRO A 54 7.22 -4.39 0.53
CA PRO A 54 7.87 -3.44 1.44
C PRO A 54 7.92 -2.03 0.85
N GLN A 55 8.22 -1.92 -0.46
CA GLN A 55 8.29 -0.62 -1.13
C GLN A 55 6.93 0.08 -1.18
N SER A 56 5.89 -0.63 -1.61
CA SER A 56 4.57 -0.04 -1.76
C SER A 56 3.91 0.28 -0.42
N LEU A 57 4.08 -0.58 0.59
CA LEU A 57 3.57 -0.32 1.94
C LEU A 57 4.28 0.88 2.59
N SER A 58 5.58 1.03 2.38
CA SER A 58 6.34 2.18 2.88
C SER A 58 5.97 3.49 2.16
N PHE A 59 6.06 3.50 0.82
CA PHE A 59 5.89 4.73 0.06
C PHE A 59 4.43 5.09 -0.23
N HIS A 60 3.54 4.13 -0.48
CA HIS A 60 2.13 4.41 -0.76
C HIS A 60 1.20 4.10 0.42
N GLY A 61 1.60 3.19 1.31
CA GLY A 61 0.80 2.84 2.50
C GLY A 61 1.04 3.73 3.70
N GLY A 62 2.10 4.56 3.69
CA GLY A 62 2.47 5.39 4.85
C GLY A 62 3.04 4.57 6.03
N ILE A 63 3.49 3.34 5.78
CA ILE A 63 4.00 2.42 6.80
C ILE A 63 5.53 2.40 6.72
N ARG A 64 6.18 3.37 7.37
CA ARG A 64 7.64 3.59 7.26
C ARG A 64 8.46 2.33 7.54
N GLU A 65 8.05 1.58 8.55
CA GLU A 65 8.68 0.36 9.03
C GLU A 65 8.51 -0.86 8.10
N ALA A 66 7.64 -0.81 7.07
CA ALA A 66 7.36 -1.96 6.20
C ALA A 66 8.62 -2.56 5.54
N CYS A 67 9.63 -1.73 5.24
CA CYS A 67 10.90 -2.16 4.66
C CYS A 67 11.78 -2.99 5.62
N GLN A 68 11.47 -3.03 6.92
CA GLN A 68 12.22 -3.77 7.94
C GLN A 68 11.77 -5.23 8.07
N PHE A 69 10.67 -5.61 7.40
CA PHE A 69 10.09 -6.95 7.45
C PHE A 69 10.53 -7.79 6.23
N THR A 70 10.50 -9.11 6.42
CA THR A 70 10.65 -10.09 5.35
C THR A 70 9.29 -10.58 4.86
N TYR A 71 9.15 -10.74 3.56
CA TYR A 71 7.92 -11.17 2.91
C TYR A 71 8.20 -12.35 1.99
N GLN A 72 7.23 -13.26 1.90
CA GLN A 72 7.15 -14.25 0.84
C GLN A 72 5.86 -13.96 0.10
N ARG A 73 6.00 -13.27 -1.04
CA ARG A 73 4.86 -12.84 -1.84
C ARG A 73 4.42 -13.96 -2.78
N VAL A 74 3.17 -14.36 -2.67
CA VAL A 74 2.48 -15.13 -3.70
C VAL A 74 2.27 -14.23 -4.91
N MET A 75 3.13 -14.41 -5.92
CA MET A 75 3.05 -13.68 -7.18
C MET A 75 1.86 -14.16 -8.02
N ARG A 76 1.64 -15.48 -8.01
CA ARG A 76 0.53 -16.13 -8.70
C ARG A 76 0.15 -17.38 -7.93
N ILE A 77 -1.15 -17.66 -7.87
CA ILE A 77 -1.70 -18.93 -7.46
C ILE A 77 -2.70 -19.36 -8.53
N LEU A 78 -2.64 -20.62 -8.93
CA LEU A 78 -3.50 -21.18 -9.96
C LEU A 78 -3.93 -22.59 -9.57
N VAL A 79 -5.21 -22.89 -9.80
CA VAL A 79 -5.79 -24.22 -9.66
C VAL A 79 -6.32 -24.62 -11.03
N HIS A 80 -6.03 -25.86 -11.44
CA HIS A 80 -6.50 -26.41 -12.69
C HIS A 80 -8.02 -26.22 -12.82
N PRO A 81 -8.55 -25.77 -13.99
CA PRO A 81 -9.96 -25.35 -14.11
C PRO A 81 -10.98 -26.38 -13.62
N HIS A 82 -10.78 -27.67 -13.94
CA HIS A 82 -11.64 -28.77 -13.50
C HIS A 82 -11.53 -29.12 -12.00
N CYS A 83 -10.64 -28.44 -11.29
CA CYS A 83 -10.33 -28.66 -9.89
C CYS A 83 -10.59 -27.41 -9.02
N GLN A 84 -11.08 -26.32 -9.61
CA GLN A 84 -11.45 -25.10 -8.90
C GLN A 84 -12.66 -25.34 -7.99
N GLN A 85 -12.84 -24.46 -7.00
CA GLN A 85 -13.94 -24.54 -6.01
C GLN A 85 -13.99 -25.83 -5.18
N GLN A 86 -12.93 -26.67 -5.21
CA GLN A 86 -12.79 -27.88 -4.39
C GLN A 86 -11.85 -27.68 -3.19
N GLY A 87 -11.57 -26.43 -2.81
CA GLY A 87 -10.70 -26.09 -1.68
C GLY A 87 -9.18 -26.26 -1.91
N ILE A 88 -8.73 -26.72 -3.08
CA ILE A 88 -7.30 -26.98 -3.35
C ILE A 88 -6.44 -25.72 -3.20
N GLY A 89 -6.91 -24.58 -3.71
CA GLY A 89 -6.19 -23.31 -3.57
C GLY A 89 -5.99 -22.94 -2.10
N SER A 90 -7.02 -23.15 -1.27
CA SER A 90 -6.95 -22.96 0.18
C SER A 90 -6.00 -23.96 0.83
N GLN A 91 -6.05 -25.24 0.47
CA GLN A 91 -5.12 -26.25 0.98
C GLN A 91 -3.66 -25.90 0.67
N LEU A 92 -3.38 -25.40 -0.55
CA LEU A 92 -2.05 -24.95 -0.93
C LEU A 92 -1.60 -23.73 -0.08
N LEU A 93 -2.49 -22.78 0.18
CA LEU A 93 -2.19 -21.64 1.07
C LEU A 93 -2.00 -22.08 2.52
N SER A 94 -2.82 -22.99 3.04
CA SER A 94 -2.67 -23.56 4.38
C SER A 94 -1.34 -24.29 4.53
N TRP A 95 -0.94 -25.07 3.51
CA TRP A 95 0.36 -25.71 3.49
C TRP A 95 1.49 -24.67 3.51
N LEU A 96 1.39 -23.60 2.70
CA LEU A 96 2.37 -22.51 2.73
C LEU A 96 2.43 -21.83 4.10
N GLN A 97 1.29 -21.60 4.76
CA GLN A 97 1.24 -21.02 6.10
C GLN A 97 1.93 -21.91 7.14
N GLN A 98 1.74 -23.23 7.01
CA GLN A 98 2.27 -24.25 7.93
C GLN A 98 3.71 -24.66 7.67
N GLU A 99 4.27 -24.38 6.48
CA GLU A 99 5.65 -24.71 6.12
C GLU A 99 6.62 -23.97 7.07
N SER A 100 6.82 -24.52 8.27
CA SER A 100 7.37 -23.81 9.43
C SER A 100 8.89 -23.75 9.41
N GLN A 101 9.55 -24.47 8.51
CA GLN A 101 10.96 -24.79 8.68
C GLN A 101 11.94 -24.07 7.77
N GLN A 102 11.52 -23.45 6.67
CA GLN A 102 12.55 -23.10 5.68
C GLN A 102 13.08 -21.66 5.76
N GLN A 103 12.30 -20.64 6.17
CA GLN A 103 12.71 -19.25 5.84
C GLN A 103 12.12 -18.24 6.82
N GLY A 104 12.95 -17.62 7.67
CA GLY A 104 12.61 -16.55 8.64
C GLY A 104 11.88 -15.36 8.01
N CYS A 105 10.59 -15.57 7.71
CA CYS A 105 9.72 -14.68 6.97
C CYS A 105 8.63 -14.17 7.90
N ASP A 106 8.42 -12.86 7.87
CA ASP A 106 7.44 -12.20 8.73
C ASP A 106 6.03 -12.26 8.18
N PHE A 107 5.88 -12.12 6.86
CA PHE A 107 4.59 -12.08 6.18
C PHE A 107 4.55 -13.01 4.97
N LEU A 108 3.48 -13.81 4.87
CA LEU A 108 2.98 -14.18 3.54
C LEU A 108 2.21 -12.99 2.99
N GLY A 109 2.36 -12.69 1.70
CA GLY A 109 1.65 -11.56 1.11
C GLY A 109 1.26 -11.79 -0.33
N THR A 110 0.41 -10.92 -0.85
CA THR A 110 0.02 -10.94 -2.27
C THR A 110 -0.28 -9.53 -2.77
N SER A 111 -0.21 -9.35 -4.08
CA SER A 111 -0.78 -8.19 -4.74
C SER A 111 -1.42 -8.61 -6.06
N PHE A 112 -2.70 -8.28 -6.23
CA PHE A 112 -3.55 -8.76 -7.33
C PHE A 112 -4.61 -7.71 -7.71
N GLY A 113 -5.21 -7.82 -8.90
CA GLY A 113 -6.35 -6.99 -9.29
C GLY A 113 -7.58 -7.34 -8.45
N ALA A 114 -8.12 -6.35 -7.74
CA ALA A 114 -9.05 -6.55 -6.63
C ALA A 114 -10.49 -6.88 -7.10
N SER A 115 -10.68 -8.08 -7.65
CA SER A 115 -12.02 -8.62 -7.88
C SER A 115 -12.66 -9.13 -6.58
N PRO A 116 -14.00 -9.05 -6.43
CA PRO A 116 -14.72 -9.60 -5.28
C PRO A 116 -14.33 -11.04 -4.93
N GLU A 117 -14.29 -11.91 -5.94
CA GLU A 117 -13.98 -13.34 -5.80
C GLU A 117 -12.58 -13.57 -5.20
N LEU A 118 -11.59 -12.80 -5.64
CA LEU A 118 -10.22 -12.92 -5.12
C LEU A 118 -10.11 -12.32 -3.72
N LEU A 119 -10.76 -11.19 -3.43
CA LEU A 119 -10.81 -10.63 -2.09
C LEU A 119 -11.38 -11.64 -1.09
N ASP A 120 -12.50 -12.28 -1.43
CA ASP A 120 -13.10 -13.32 -0.60
C ASP A 120 -12.19 -14.53 -0.45
N PHE A 121 -11.57 -15.01 -1.54
CA PHE A 121 -10.61 -16.11 -1.48
C PHE A 121 -9.47 -15.82 -0.50
N TRP A 122 -8.81 -14.67 -0.60
CA TRP A 122 -7.67 -14.35 0.27
C TRP A 122 -8.09 -14.15 1.73
N GLN A 123 -9.20 -13.47 1.99
CA GLN A 123 -9.69 -13.28 3.37
C GLN A 123 -10.18 -14.57 4.01
N ASN A 124 -10.82 -15.46 3.24
CA ASN A 124 -11.21 -16.79 3.74
C ASN A 124 -9.99 -17.66 4.07
N ASN A 125 -8.82 -17.33 3.53
CA ASN A 125 -7.54 -17.94 3.89
C ASN A 125 -6.75 -17.12 4.94
N GLY A 126 -7.40 -16.17 5.62
CA GLY A 126 -6.84 -15.42 6.74
C GLY A 126 -5.93 -14.25 6.37
N PHE A 127 -5.91 -13.81 5.10
CA PHE A 127 -5.14 -12.63 4.71
C PHE A 127 -5.96 -11.35 4.98
N ASP A 128 -5.30 -10.34 5.54
CA ASP A 128 -5.87 -9.03 5.81
C ASP A 128 -5.46 -8.00 4.74
N ALA A 129 -6.43 -7.24 4.26
CA ALA A 129 -6.17 -6.14 3.34
C ALA A 129 -5.49 -4.96 4.04
N VAL A 130 -4.38 -4.51 3.49
CA VAL A 130 -3.59 -3.39 4.03
C VAL A 130 -3.45 -2.22 3.06
N ARG A 131 -3.86 -2.40 1.79
CA ARG A 131 -3.87 -1.34 0.79
C ARG A 131 -4.72 -1.70 -0.42
N ILE A 132 -5.42 -0.70 -0.96
CA ILE A 132 -5.96 -0.69 -2.33
C ILE A 132 -5.24 0.42 -3.11
N GLY A 133 -4.78 0.11 -4.32
CA GLY A 133 -4.13 1.08 -5.20
C GLY A 133 -5.12 2.14 -5.70
N LEU A 134 -4.69 3.41 -5.75
CA LEU A 134 -5.55 4.54 -6.16
C LEU A 134 -5.68 4.70 -7.69
N GLY A 135 -5.01 3.87 -8.46
CA GLY A 135 -5.13 3.82 -9.91
C GLY A 135 -5.37 2.39 -10.36
N THR A 136 -5.99 2.26 -11.53
CA THR A 136 -6.23 0.97 -12.17
C THR A 136 -5.02 0.54 -12.98
N ASP A 137 -4.80 -0.78 -13.04
CA ASP A 137 -3.84 -1.36 -13.97
C ASP A 137 -4.39 -1.25 -15.41
N GLY A 138 -3.55 -0.84 -16.36
CA GLY A 138 -3.96 -0.57 -17.74
C GLY A 138 -4.37 -1.81 -18.55
N VAL A 139 -4.16 -3.02 -18.02
CA VAL A 139 -4.54 -4.29 -18.66
C VAL A 139 -5.81 -4.85 -18.03
N SER A 140 -5.87 -4.94 -16.71
CA SER A 140 -7.04 -5.53 -16.01
C SER A 140 -8.16 -4.52 -15.76
N GLY A 141 -7.88 -3.22 -15.78
CA GLY A 141 -8.83 -2.18 -15.37
C GLY A 141 -9.16 -2.20 -13.87
N LEU A 142 -8.52 -3.07 -13.07
CA LEU A 142 -8.78 -3.22 -11.64
C LEU A 142 -7.76 -2.45 -10.81
N HIS A 143 -8.18 -2.01 -9.62
CA HIS A 143 -7.28 -1.52 -8.59
C HIS A 143 -6.48 -2.69 -8.00
N ALA A 144 -5.19 -2.45 -7.70
CA ALA A 144 -4.37 -3.47 -7.05
C ALA A 144 -4.68 -3.56 -5.55
N ALA A 145 -5.14 -4.71 -5.06
CA ALA A 145 -5.17 -5.02 -3.64
C ALA A 145 -3.80 -5.53 -3.17
N MET A 146 -3.43 -5.21 -1.93
CA MET A 146 -2.34 -5.85 -1.21
C MET A 146 -2.87 -6.42 0.10
N MET A 147 -2.58 -7.70 0.31
CA MET A 147 -3.06 -8.43 1.49
C MET A 147 -1.92 -9.22 2.11
N LEU A 148 -1.94 -9.33 3.45
CA LEU A 148 -0.88 -9.97 4.23
C LEU A 148 -1.46 -11.00 5.20
N TRP A 149 -0.72 -12.06 5.44
CA TRP A 149 -0.93 -13.00 6.54
C TRP A 149 0.32 -12.98 7.44
N PRO A 150 0.17 -12.75 8.75
CA PRO A 150 1.29 -12.57 9.65
C PRO A 150 1.83 -13.92 10.13
N ARG A 151 3.11 -14.21 9.85
CA ARG A 151 3.78 -15.45 10.25
C ARG A 151 4.56 -15.30 11.55
N SER A 152 5.28 -14.20 11.73
CA SER A 152 6.14 -13.99 12.91
C SER A 152 5.40 -13.25 14.03
N PRO A 153 5.85 -13.38 15.30
CA PRO A 153 5.25 -12.64 16.42
C PRO A 153 5.23 -11.12 16.21
N LYS A 154 6.31 -10.55 15.66
CA LYS A 154 6.34 -9.12 15.34
C LYS A 154 5.36 -8.74 14.23
N ALA A 155 5.16 -9.60 13.23
CA ALA A 155 4.16 -9.39 12.18
C ALA A 155 2.73 -9.41 12.73
N GLN A 156 2.44 -10.36 13.63
CA GLN A 156 1.15 -10.50 14.29
C GLN A 156 0.81 -9.26 15.14
N GLN A 157 1.82 -8.64 15.76
CA GLN A 157 1.65 -7.41 16.55
C GLN A 157 1.36 -6.19 15.68
N VAL A 158 2.02 -6.05 14.52
CA VAL A 158 1.91 -4.81 13.72
C VAL A 158 0.78 -4.84 12.68
N LEU A 159 0.39 -6.01 12.17
CA LEU A 159 -0.61 -6.12 11.11
C LEU A 159 -1.96 -5.46 11.48
N PRO A 160 -2.51 -5.66 12.69
CA PRO A 160 -3.74 -4.98 13.08
C PRO A 160 -3.61 -3.45 13.04
N LEU A 161 -2.45 -2.92 13.45
CA LEU A 161 -2.17 -1.47 13.41
C LEU A 161 -2.10 -0.94 11.97
N TRP A 162 -1.57 -1.74 11.04
CA TRP A 162 -1.50 -1.38 9.63
C TRP A 162 -2.89 -1.41 8.98
N GLN A 163 -3.71 -2.41 9.32
CA GLN A 163 -5.07 -2.54 8.82
C GLN A 163 -5.96 -1.40 9.37
N SER A 164 -5.90 -1.09 10.66
CA SER A 164 -6.64 0.04 11.24
C SER A 164 -6.21 1.39 10.63
N GLN A 165 -4.93 1.58 10.32
CA GLN A 165 -4.45 2.78 9.63
C GLN A 165 -4.97 2.86 8.19
N PHE A 166 -4.98 1.73 7.48
CA PHE A 166 -5.57 1.63 6.16
C PHE A 166 -7.06 1.96 6.20
N SER A 167 -7.82 1.39 7.14
CA SER A 167 -9.23 1.72 7.37
C SER A 167 -9.46 3.21 7.63
N ALA A 168 -8.61 3.85 8.45
CA ALA A 168 -8.71 5.29 8.73
C ALA A 168 -8.46 6.19 7.50
N ASN A 169 -7.72 5.68 6.51
CA ASN A 169 -7.49 6.37 5.24
C ASN A 169 -8.57 6.05 4.20
N LEU A 170 -9.26 4.91 4.33
CA LEU A 170 -10.11 4.37 3.29
C LEU A 170 -11.31 5.25 2.96
N ASP A 171 -11.97 5.82 3.97
CA ASP A 171 -13.12 6.70 3.76
C ASP A 171 -12.77 7.96 2.98
N PHE A 172 -11.51 8.42 3.05
CA PHE A 172 -11.03 9.50 2.20
C PHE A 172 -10.92 9.05 0.74
N TYR A 173 -10.38 7.87 0.50
CA TYR A 173 -10.26 7.32 -0.85
C TYR A 173 -11.60 6.97 -1.48
N ARG A 174 -12.55 6.42 -0.71
CA ARG A 174 -13.92 6.09 -1.15
C ARG A 174 -14.69 7.30 -1.66
N ARG A 175 -14.48 8.46 -1.02
CA ARG A 175 -15.06 9.75 -1.47
C ARG A 175 -14.30 10.38 -2.64
N GLY A 176 -13.22 9.74 -3.10
CA GLY A 176 -12.28 10.31 -4.05
C GLY A 176 -11.82 9.32 -5.11
N MET A 177 -10.56 8.91 -5.04
CA MET A 177 -9.89 8.09 -6.07
C MET A 177 -10.43 6.65 -6.20
N LEU A 178 -11.32 6.22 -5.31
CA LEU A 178 -11.97 4.92 -5.33
C LEU A 178 -13.50 5.06 -5.41
N ARG A 179 -14.01 6.23 -5.81
CA ARG A 179 -15.45 6.52 -5.86
C ARG A 179 -16.19 5.70 -6.92
N GLU A 180 -15.47 5.25 -7.95
CA GLU A 180 -15.98 4.43 -9.03
C GLU A 180 -16.25 2.98 -8.62
N LEU A 181 -15.72 2.53 -7.48
CA LEU A 181 -15.98 1.20 -6.96
C LEU A 181 -17.42 1.14 -6.39
N PRO A 182 -18.26 0.21 -6.89
CA PRO A 182 -19.63 0.03 -6.42
C PRO A 182 -19.76 -0.18 -4.90
N ASP A 183 -20.89 0.21 -4.32
CA ASP A 183 -21.12 0.08 -2.87
C ASP A 183 -21.08 -1.37 -2.37
N ASP A 184 -21.55 -2.31 -3.18
CA ASP A 184 -21.53 -3.75 -2.88
C ASP A 184 -20.12 -4.34 -2.94
N TRP A 185 -19.21 -3.78 -3.76
CA TRP A 185 -17.81 -4.18 -3.80
C TRP A 185 -17.14 -4.08 -2.44
N TRP A 186 -17.47 -3.04 -1.65
CA TRP A 186 -16.91 -2.83 -0.31
C TRP A 186 -17.30 -3.91 0.70
N ARG A 187 -18.37 -4.67 0.45
CA ARG A 187 -18.80 -5.78 1.33
C ARG A 187 -17.82 -6.94 1.32
N HIS A 188 -16.99 -7.03 0.27
CA HIS A 188 -15.93 -8.03 0.14
C HIS A 188 -14.64 -7.62 0.88
N LEU A 189 -14.63 -6.52 1.63
CA LEU A 189 -13.48 -6.09 2.43
C LEU A 189 -13.82 -6.14 3.93
N ARG A 190 -13.20 -7.08 4.64
CA ARG A 190 -13.22 -7.20 6.09
C ARG A 190 -12.07 -6.37 6.64
N LEU A 191 -12.42 -5.35 7.40
CA LEU A 191 -11.48 -4.37 7.90
C LEU A 191 -11.64 -4.21 9.40
N LEU A 192 -10.51 -4.03 10.08
CA LEU A 192 -10.53 -3.60 11.46
C LEU A 192 -11.02 -2.16 11.59
N PRO A 193 -11.56 -1.78 12.77
CA PRO A 193 -11.98 -0.41 13.03
C PRO A 193 -10.88 0.61 12.69
N PRO A 194 -11.25 1.78 12.15
CA PRO A 194 -10.29 2.80 11.77
C PRO A 194 -9.56 3.35 13.00
N ALA A 195 -8.24 3.35 12.94
CA ALA A 195 -7.38 4.04 13.91
C ALA A 195 -6.15 4.60 13.21
N SER A 196 -5.88 5.88 13.41
CA SER A 196 -4.67 6.56 12.91
C SER A 196 -3.81 7.03 14.07
N ALA A 197 -2.50 7.05 13.89
CA ALA A 197 -1.57 7.59 14.87
C ALA A 197 -1.14 9.02 14.47
N THR A 198 -1.40 10.01 15.33
CA THR A 198 -0.99 11.40 15.09
C THR A 198 0.50 11.54 14.78
N VAL A 199 1.35 10.77 15.47
CA VAL A 199 2.80 10.74 15.22
C VAL A 199 3.12 10.30 13.78
N ARG A 200 2.38 9.34 13.23
CA ARG A 200 2.56 8.86 11.86
C ARG A 200 2.09 9.92 10.85
N ASP A 201 0.94 10.54 11.08
CA ASP A 201 0.43 11.62 10.23
C ASP A 201 1.40 12.82 10.20
N SER A 202 1.95 13.22 11.35
CA SER A 202 2.98 14.27 11.43
C SER A 202 4.26 13.89 10.68
N ALA A 203 4.73 12.65 10.79
CA ALA A 203 5.92 12.18 10.06
C ALA A 203 5.69 12.16 8.54
N ILE A 204 4.50 11.75 8.09
CA ILE A 204 4.09 11.80 6.68
C ILE A 204 4.04 13.26 6.20
N ALA A 205 3.39 14.15 6.95
CA ALA A 205 3.27 15.56 6.58
C ALA A 205 4.62 16.27 6.50
N HIS A 206 5.52 15.98 7.44
CA HIS A 206 6.90 16.48 7.42
C HIS A 206 7.63 16.01 6.16
N ASP A 207 7.71 14.70 5.93
CA ASP A 207 8.46 14.17 4.79
C ASP A 207 7.75 14.44 3.45
N PHE A 208 6.45 14.76 3.45
CA PHE A 208 5.79 15.37 2.31
C PHE A 208 6.25 16.80 2.07
N ALA A 209 6.32 17.66 3.09
CA ALA A 209 6.76 19.05 2.91
C ALA A 209 8.23 19.16 2.44
N PHE A 210 9.09 18.23 2.85
CA PHE A 210 10.54 18.33 2.64
C PHE A 210 11.15 17.26 1.71
N CYS A 211 10.42 16.18 1.37
CA CYS A 211 10.90 15.14 0.46
C CYS A 211 9.92 14.91 -0.73
N HIS A 212 9.93 13.72 -1.34
CA HIS A 212 9.18 13.40 -2.56
C HIS A 212 8.05 12.38 -2.34
N ARG A 213 7.44 12.40 -1.16
CA ARG A 213 6.26 11.61 -0.78
C ARG A 213 5.05 11.87 -1.68
N ASP A 214 4.19 10.87 -1.88
CA ASP A 214 3.11 10.95 -2.89
C ASP A 214 1.88 11.71 -2.36
N LEU A 215 1.43 12.73 -3.10
CA LEU A 215 0.29 13.56 -2.68
C LEU A 215 -1.01 12.77 -2.59
N LEU A 216 -1.30 11.91 -3.57
CA LEU A 216 -2.59 11.21 -3.62
C LEU A 216 -2.68 10.18 -2.50
N CYS A 217 -1.60 9.45 -2.24
CA CYS A 217 -1.52 8.46 -1.16
C CYS A 217 -1.44 9.09 0.22
N ASP A 218 -0.77 10.24 0.40
CA ASP A 218 -0.58 10.79 1.75
C ASP A 218 -1.69 11.77 2.16
N ARG A 219 -2.52 12.27 1.21
CA ARG A 219 -3.66 13.17 1.45
C ARG A 219 -4.48 12.93 2.73
N PRO A 220 -4.99 11.72 3.03
CA PRO A 220 -5.76 11.52 4.25
C PRO A 220 -4.97 11.86 5.52
N ALA A 221 -3.67 11.51 5.56
CA ALA A 221 -2.79 11.88 6.66
C ALA A 221 -2.52 13.39 6.70
N LEU A 222 -2.33 14.01 5.54
CA LEU A 222 -2.13 15.47 5.44
C LEU A 222 -3.36 16.25 5.94
N VAL A 223 -4.57 15.80 5.59
CA VAL A 223 -5.82 16.42 6.06
C VAL A 223 -5.95 16.32 7.57
N ARG A 224 -5.77 15.12 8.16
CA ARG A 224 -5.80 14.96 9.62
C ARG A 224 -4.74 15.81 10.30
N PHE A 225 -3.55 15.89 9.72
CA PHE A 225 -2.45 16.72 10.24
C PHE A 225 -2.84 18.21 10.27
N ILE A 226 -3.33 18.79 9.16
CA ILE A 226 -3.68 20.23 9.14
C ILE A 226 -4.92 20.55 9.99
N GLN A 227 -5.80 19.58 10.22
CA GLN A 227 -6.93 19.75 11.14
C GLN A 227 -6.50 19.77 12.61
N ALA A 228 -5.43 19.05 12.94
CA ALA A 228 -4.91 18.94 14.30
C ALA A 228 -3.83 19.97 14.65
N ASN A 229 -3.34 20.75 13.67
CA ASN A 229 -2.21 21.66 13.86
C ASN A 229 -2.49 23.04 13.26
N THR A 230 -1.96 24.09 13.88
CA THR A 230 -1.97 25.46 13.35
C THR A 230 -0.63 25.74 12.67
N PRO A 231 -0.61 26.42 11.50
CA PRO A 231 0.66 26.79 10.87
C PRO A 231 1.47 27.73 11.79
N LEU A 232 2.78 27.51 11.87
CA LEU A 232 3.73 28.37 12.61
C LEU A 232 3.89 29.73 11.94
N THR A 233 3.76 29.77 10.61
CA THR A 233 3.74 31.01 9.82
C THR A 233 2.39 31.13 9.11
N PRO A 234 1.60 32.20 9.35
CA PRO A 234 0.25 32.30 8.80
C PRO A 234 0.19 32.15 7.28
N LEU A 235 -0.78 31.36 6.81
CA LEU A 235 -1.12 31.28 5.39
C LEU A 235 -2.09 32.40 5.04
N SER A 236 -1.84 33.10 3.92
CA SER A 236 -2.81 34.04 3.35
C SER A 236 -4.10 33.32 2.92
N PRO A 237 -5.24 34.03 2.78
CA PRO A 237 -6.51 33.40 2.36
C PRO A 237 -6.38 32.57 1.08
N ARG A 238 -5.70 33.10 0.05
CA ARG A 238 -5.45 32.39 -1.20
C ARG A 238 -4.62 31.12 -1.02
N GLN A 239 -3.64 31.13 -0.12
CA GLN A 239 -2.83 29.95 0.20
C GLN A 239 -3.64 28.88 0.94
N GLN A 240 -4.54 29.31 1.84
CA GLN A 240 -5.45 28.40 2.55
C GLN A 240 -6.42 27.73 1.57
N GLU A 241 -7.02 28.50 0.66
CA GLU A 241 -7.90 27.98 -0.40
C GLU A 241 -7.17 26.98 -1.31
N LEU A 242 -5.96 27.29 -1.75
CA LEU A 242 -5.15 26.38 -2.57
C LEU A 242 -4.82 25.08 -1.82
N LEU A 243 -4.42 25.17 -0.55
CA LEU A 243 -4.12 23.99 0.27
C LEU A 243 -5.36 23.11 0.43
N GLN A 244 -6.52 23.70 0.74
CA GLN A 244 -7.79 22.98 0.86
C GLN A 244 -8.18 22.31 -0.47
N ALA A 245 -8.06 23.00 -1.60
CA ALA A 245 -8.35 22.45 -2.91
C ALA A 245 -7.44 21.24 -3.24
N LEU A 246 -6.13 21.34 -2.96
CA LEU A 246 -5.17 20.26 -3.22
C LEU A 246 -5.39 19.02 -2.34
N LEU A 247 -5.99 19.20 -1.16
CA LEU A 247 -6.28 18.16 -0.19
C LEU A 247 -7.75 17.67 -0.22
N THR A 248 -8.55 18.15 -1.17
CA THR A 248 -9.94 17.71 -1.32
C THR A 248 -9.98 16.28 -1.90
N PRO A 249 -10.82 15.36 -1.34
CA PRO A 249 -10.99 14.01 -1.90
C PRO A 249 -11.38 14.04 -3.38
N GLY A 250 -10.75 13.18 -4.19
CA GLY A 250 -11.12 12.97 -5.61
C GLY A 250 -10.64 14.04 -6.58
N VAL A 251 -10.23 15.22 -6.11
CA VAL A 251 -9.70 16.29 -6.97
C VAL A 251 -8.32 15.91 -7.48
N LEU A 252 -8.10 15.98 -8.79
CA LEU A 252 -6.79 15.71 -9.37
C LEU A 252 -5.89 16.96 -9.26
N PRO A 253 -4.61 16.83 -8.86
CA PRO A 253 -3.72 18.00 -8.77
C PRO A 253 -3.54 18.72 -10.12
N ALA A 254 -3.76 18.03 -11.25
CA ALA A 254 -3.77 18.64 -12.57
C ALA A 254 -4.95 19.61 -12.76
N GLU A 255 -6.13 19.28 -12.24
CA GLU A 255 -7.32 20.14 -12.31
C GLU A 255 -7.12 21.41 -11.46
N VAL A 256 -6.57 21.26 -10.25
CA VAL A 256 -6.22 22.40 -9.41
C VAL A 256 -5.14 23.26 -10.07
N ALA A 257 -4.15 22.64 -10.70
CA ALA A 257 -3.12 23.38 -11.43
C ALA A 257 -3.73 24.27 -12.51
N GLN A 258 -4.65 23.73 -13.31
CA GLN A 258 -5.34 24.47 -14.36
C GLN A 258 -6.17 25.63 -13.79
N GLN A 259 -6.96 25.38 -12.74
CA GLN A 259 -7.80 26.41 -12.10
C GLN A 259 -6.98 27.54 -11.46
N GLN A 260 -5.75 27.24 -11.03
CA GLN A 260 -4.89 28.16 -10.28
C GLN A 260 -3.76 28.76 -11.15
N GLY A 261 -3.74 28.47 -12.45
CA GLY A 261 -2.73 28.97 -13.38
C GLY A 261 -1.32 28.40 -13.16
N LEU A 262 -1.20 27.20 -12.59
CA LEU A 262 0.08 26.50 -12.40
C LEU A 262 0.44 25.68 -13.65
N SER A 263 1.73 25.43 -13.87
CA SER A 263 2.25 24.72 -15.06
C SER A 263 1.93 23.21 -15.13
N GLY A 264 1.09 22.69 -14.23
CA GLY A 264 0.61 21.31 -14.22
C GLY A 264 0.70 20.63 -12.86
N GLN A 265 0.40 19.33 -12.81
CA GLN A 265 0.35 18.53 -11.58
C GLN A 265 1.63 18.61 -10.74
N LYS A 266 2.82 18.57 -11.37
CA LYS A 266 4.09 18.66 -10.63
C LYS A 266 4.22 19.99 -9.88
N ALA A 267 3.81 21.10 -10.50
CA ALA A 267 3.81 22.42 -9.87
C ALA A 267 2.78 22.48 -8.74
N ALA A 268 1.58 21.91 -8.93
CA ALA A 268 0.54 21.83 -7.90
C ALA A 268 1.02 21.06 -6.66
N THR A 269 1.62 19.87 -6.87
CA THR A 269 2.22 19.09 -5.78
C THR A 269 3.33 19.87 -5.09
N GLN A 270 4.21 20.54 -5.84
CA GLN A 270 5.27 21.36 -5.26
C GLN A 270 4.72 22.52 -4.42
N GLN A 271 3.67 23.20 -4.88
CA GLN A 271 3.00 24.23 -4.10
C GLN A 271 2.39 23.65 -2.81
N CYS A 272 1.76 22.48 -2.88
CA CYS A 272 1.28 21.78 -1.67
C CYS A 272 2.40 21.55 -0.66
N ARG A 273 3.59 21.13 -1.11
CA ARG A 273 4.75 20.92 -0.23
C ARG A 273 5.18 22.22 0.43
N LEU A 274 5.31 23.30 -0.35
CA LEU A 274 5.69 24.62 0.16
C LEU A 274 4.69 25.13 1.21
N LEU A 275 3.39 24.98 0.96
CA LEU A 275 2.34 25.35 1.90
C LEU A 275 2.42 24.54 3.20
N LEU A 276 2.70 23.24 3.13
CA LEU A 276 2.88 22.44 4.34
C LEU A 276 4.14 22.79 5.15
N ARG A 277 5.16 23.41 4.55
CA ARG A 277 6.33 23.90 5.32
C ARG A 277 5.96 24.96 6.34
N HIS A 278 4.84 25.68 6.16
CA HIS A 278 4.36 26.66 7.15
C HIS A 278 4.00 26.01 8.50
N PHE A 279 3.80 24.70 8.56
CA PHE A 279 3.49 23.95 9.79
C PHE A 279 4.73 23.41 10.50
N PHE A 280 5.93 23.61 9.94
CA PHE A 280 7.18 23.10 10.48
C PHE A 280 8.17 24.24 10.69
N PRO A 281 9.11 24.11 11.65
CA PRO A 281 10.18 25.08 11.80
C PRO A 281 10.98 25.17 10.50
N VAL A 282 11.45 26.38 10.17
CA VAL A 282 12.36 26.58 9.04
C VAL A 282 13.60 25.70 9.29
N PRO A 283 14.01 24.84 8.34
CA PRO A 283 15.22 24.06 8.52
C PRO A 283 16.38 25.00 8.79
N SER A 284 17.06 24.84 9.92
CA SER A 284 18.31 25.55 10.19
C SER A 284 19.28 25.24 9.05
N GLU A 285 19.82 26.26 8.39
CA GLU A 285 20.95 26.08 7.48
C GLU A 285 22.12 25.56 8.32
N THR A 286 22.40 24.25 8.22
CA THR A 286 23.62 23.60 8.72
C THR A 286 24.33 22.95 7.55
#